data_AF-D5EPW6-F1
#
_entry.id   AF-D5EPW6-F1
#
_cell.length_a   1.000
_cell.length_b   1.000
_cell.length_c   1.000
_cell.angle_alpha   90.00
_cell.angle_beta   90.00
_cell.angle_gamma   90.00
#
_symmetry.space_group_name_H-M   'P 1'
#
loop_
_entity.id
_entity.type
_entity.pdbx_description
1 polymer ?
#
loop_
_entity_poly.entity_id
_entity_poly.type
_entity_poly.pdbx_seq_one_letter_code
_entity_poly.pdbx_strand_id
1 'polypeptide(L)'
;MIGITIGVVVLLLGGGDKVEHHLVSMQDSVKAVITDKDRRKAVMQESKVLAKDLVEVQKQVQQHLDHLVDVHKNFGSTKADFMVVAEALQADQMEAAMLLMETRDRIKAQMSREEWEAVFRVEQEME
;
A
#
# COMPACT_ATOMS: atom_id res chain seq x y z
N MET A 1 -12.16 11.51 5.66
CA MET A 1 -11.62 10.60 4.63
C MET A 1 -10.65 11.34 3.69
N ILE A 2 -9.64 12.02 4.23
CA ILE A 2 -8.61 12.73 3.42
C ILE A 2 -7.19 12.27 3.79
N GLY A 3 -6.99 11.73 5.00
CA GLY A 3 -5.67 11.26 5.45
C GLY A 3 -5.17 9.97 4.78
N ILE A 4 -6.06 9.05 4.41
CA ILE A 4 -5.68 7.76 3.79
C ILE A 4 -5.09 7.99 2.39
N THR A 5 -5.66 8.92 1.61
CA THR A 5 -5.25 9.20 0.22
C THR A 5 -3.85 9.83 0.15
N ILE A 6 -3.49 10.68 1.11
CA ILE A 6 -2.16 11.32 1.17
C ILE A 6 -1.09 10.31 1.62
N GLY A 7 -1.41 9.44 2.59
CA GLY A 7 -0.46 8.42 3.09
C GLY A 7 -0.04 7.41 2.02
N VAL A 8 -0.96 6.97 1.17
CA VAL A 8 -0.68 6.03 0.07
C VAL A 8 0.26 6.64 -0.97
N VAL A 9 0.08 7.93 -1.31
CA VAL A 9 0.96 8.63 -2.26
C VAL A 9 2.37 8.81 -1.68
N VAL A 10 2.49 9.12 -0.39
CA VAL A 10 3.80 9.21 0.28
C VAL A 10 4.49 7.85 0.40
N LEU A 11 3.73 6.76 0.54
CA LEU A 11 4.27 5.40 0.53
C LEU A 11 4.75 4.97 -0.86
N LEU A 12 4.00 5.29 -1.91
CA LEU A 12 4.36 4.95 -3.29
C LEU A 12 5.49 5.82 -3.84
N LEU A 13 5.53 7.11 -3.50
CA LEU A 13 6.60 8.04 -3.91
C LEU A 13 7.83 8.00 -2.99
N GLY A 14 7.68 7.48 -1.77
CA GLY A 14 8.74 7.44 -0.74
C GLY A 14 9.71 6.27 -0.85
N GLY A 15 9.60 5.44 -1.89
CA GLY A 15 10.42 4.26 -2.12
C GLY A 15 9.87 3.01 -1.40
N GLY A 16 9.94 1.86 -2.09
CA GLY A 16 9.45 0.56 -1.61
C GLY A 16 9.98 0.14 -0.23
N ASP A 17 11.14 0.67 0.19
CA ASP A 17 11.73 0.47 1.51
C ASP A 17 10.77 0.78 2.67
N LYS A 18 9.88 1.79 2.54
CA LYS A 18 8.95 2.16 3.62
C LYS A 18 7.79 1.18 3.77
N VAL A 19 7.31 0.64 2.65
CA VAL A 19 6.27 -0.40 2.63
C VAL A 19 6.83 -1.68 3.24
N GLU A 20 8.04 -2.09 2.84
CA GLU A 20 8.71 -3.24 3.43
C GLU A 20 8.93 -3.06 4.93
N HIS A 21 9.40 -1.89 5.38
CA HIS A 21 9.65 -1.65 6.79
C HIS A 21 8.37 -1.69 7.64
N HIS A 22 7.24 -1.20 7.10
CA HIS A 22 5.95 -1.28 7.76
C HIS A 22 5.47 -2.75 7.85
N LEU A 23 5.58 -3.50 6.76
CA LEU A 23 5.21 -4.92 6.72
C LEU A 23 6.07 -5.77 7.66
N VAL A 24 7.38 -5.49 7.74
CA VAL A 24 8.31 -6.16 8.66
C VAL A 24 7.92 -5.88 10.11
N SER A 25 7.60 -4.63 10.45
CA SER A 25 7.17 -4.28 11.81
C SER A 25 5.89 -5.03 12.22
N MET A 26 4.97 -5.22 11.28
CA MET A 26 3.74 -5.97 11.50
C MET A 26 4.00 -7.46 11.73
N GLN A 27 5.06 -8.04 11.12
CA GLN A 27 5.37 -9.47 11.28
C GLN A 27 5.67 -9.85 12.73
N ASP A 28 6.41 -9.01 13.45
CA ASP A 28 6.84 -9.34 14.81
C ASP A 28 5.67 -9.23 15.80
N SER A 29 4.82 -8.21 15.64
CA SER A 29 3.56 -8.09 16.37
C SER A 29 2.63 -9.28 16.09
N VAL A 30 2.48 -9.69 14.83
CA VAL A 30 1.66 -10.85 14.45
C VAL A 30 2.19 -12.14 15.07
N LYS A 31 3.52 -12.36 15.09
CA LYS A 31 4.13 -13.54 15.72
C LYS A 31 3.98 -13.56 17.24
N ALA A 32 3.98 -12.39 17.88
CA ALA A 32 3.83 -12.25 19.32
C ALA A 32 2.38 -12.49 19.78
N VAL A 33 1.41 -12.02 18.99
CA VAL A 33 -0.01 -12.02 19.36
C VAL A 33 -0.74 -13.29 18.91
N ILE A 34 -0.53 -13.73 17.65
CA ILE A 34 -1.26 -14.87 17.10
C ILE A 34 -0.52 -16.17 17.46
N THR A 35 -1.03 -16.88 18.46
CA THR A 35 -0.43 -18.13 18.95
C THR A 35 -0.57 -19.28 17.94
N ASP A 36 -1.73 -19.37 17.28
CA ASP A 36 -2.02 -20.36 16.25
C ASP A 36 -1.07 -20.22 15.05
N LYS A 37 -0.38 -21.30 14.68
CA LYS A 37 0.64 -21.27 13.63
C LYS A 37 0.04 -21.13 12.23
N ASP A 38 -1.12 -21.70 11.98
CA ASP A 38 -1.74 -21.70 10.66
C ASP A 38 -2.36 -20.34 10.36
N ARG A 39 -3.06 -19.73 11.34
CA ARG A 39 -3.57 -18.35 11.24
C ARG A 39 -2.46 -17.34 11.06
N ARG A 40 -1.36 -17.49 11.82
CA ARG A 40 -0.17 -16.65 11.67
C ARG A 40 0.40 -16.76 10.26
N LYS A 41 0.52 -17.99 9.73
CA LYS A 41 1.00 -18.21 8.35
C LYS A 41 0.07 -17.57 7.33
N ALA A 42 -1.25 -17.64 7.53
CA ALA A 42 -2.23 -17.00 6.66
C ALA A 42 -2.07 -15.46 6.64
N VAL A 43 -2.00 -14.81 7.80
CA VAL A 43 -1.77 -13.35 7.90
C VAL A 43 -0.47 -12.93 7.22
N MET A 44 0.59 -13.70 7.44
CA MET A 44 1.90 -13.44 6.83
C MET A 44 1.88 -13.63 5.31
N GLN A 45 1.08 -14.58 4.81
CA GLN A 45 0.90 -14.79 3.38
C GLN A 45 0.16 -13.62 2.74
N GLU A 46 -0.93 -13.14 3.34
CA GLU A 46 -1.65 -11.94 2.87
C GLU A 46 -0.73 -10.72 2.81
N SER A 47 0.12 -10.54 3.82
CA SER A 47 1.10 -9.45 3.85
C SER A 47 2.12 -9.53 2.71
N LYS A 48 2.56 -10.74 2.35
CA LYS A 48 3.47 -10.96 1.21
C LYS A 48 2.79 -10.74 -0.14
N VAL A 49 1.52 -11.11 -0.26
CA VAL A 49 0.71 -10.85 -1.47
C VAL A 49 0.60 -9.34 -1.67
N LEU A 50 0.18 -8.60 -0.64
CA LEU A 50 0.12 -7.14 -0.68
C LEU A 50 1.46 -6.50 -1.06
N ALA A 51 2.58 -6.97 -0.49
CA ALA A 51 3.91 -6.45 -0.84
C ALA A 51 4.19 -6.58 -2.34
N LYS A 52 3.89 -7.75 -2.90
CA LYS A 52 4.08 -8.02 -4.33
C LYS A 52 3.18 -7.14 -5.20
N ASP A 53 1.92 -6.99 -4.80
CA ASP A 53 0.95 -6.19 -5.56
C ASP A 53 1.32 -4.70 -5.52
N LEU A 54 1.76 -4.18 -4.36
CA LEU A 54 2.24 -2.80 -4.24
C LEU A 54 3.52 -2.53 -5.04
N VAL A 55 4.43 -3.51 -5.16
CA VAL A 55 5.59 -3.39 -6.05
C VAL A 55 5.16 -3.27 -7.52
N GLU A 56 4.09 -3.96 -7.92
CA GLU A 56 3.58 -3.85 -9.29
C GLU A 56 2.93 -2.49 -9.54
N VAL A 57 2.10 -2.00 -8.61
CA VAL A 57 1.54 -0.64 -8.69
C VAL A 57 2.67 0.41 -8.72
N GLN A 58 3.73 0.23 -7.94
CA GLN A 58 4.87 1.14 -7.97
C GLN A 58 5.54 1.21 -9.35
N LYS A 59 5.65 0.07 -10.07
CA LYS A 59 6.17 0.08 -11.44
C LYS A 59 5.25 0.82 -12.40
N GLN A 60 3.93 0.64 -12.27
CA GLN A 60 2.94 1.36 -13.08
C GLN A 60 3.04 2.88 -12.84
N VAL A 61 3.12 3.30 -11.58
CA VAL A 61 3.33 4.71 -11.20
C VAL A 61 4.60 5.25 -11.85
N GLN A 62 5.72 4.50 -11.80
CA GLN A 62 6.97 4.94 -12.43
C GLN A 62 6.82 5.08 -13.95
N GLN A 63 6.15 4.13 -14.62
CA GLN A 63 5.87 4.20 -16.05
C GLN A 63 5.01 5.42 -16.42
N HIS A 64 3.97 5.71 -15.64
CA HIS A 64 3.12 6.88 -15.86
C HIS A 64 3.86 8.19 -15.55
N LEU A 65 4.76 8.21 -14.58
CA LEU A 65 5.64 9.37 -14.32
C LEU A 65 6.64 9.59 -15.47
N ASP A 66 7.23 8.53 -16.01
CA ASP A 66 8.10 8.63 -17.18
C ASP A 66 7.32 9.15 -18.39
N HIS A 67 6.09 8.67 -18.58
CA HIS A 67 5.19 9.18 -19.62
C HIS A 67 4.82 10.66 -19.40
N LEU A 68 4.60 11.09 -18.16
CA LEU A 68 4.36 12.50 -17.83
C LEU A 68 5.55 13.37 -18.25
N VAL A 69 6.77 12.90 -17.98
CA VAL A 69 8.00 13.59 -18.38
C VAL A 69 8.11 13.68 -19.90
N ASP A 70 7.74 12.64 -20.63
CA ASP A 70 7.76 12.62 -22.10
C ASP A 70 6.72 13.56 -22.71
N VAL A 71 5.48 13.56 -22.19
CA VAL A 71 4.43 14.52 -22.55
C VAL A 71 4.89 15.95 -22.27
N HIS A 72 5.56 16.18 -21.14
CA HIS A 72 6.09 17.50 -20.80
C HIS A 72 7.20 17.98 -21.74
N LYS A 73 8.07 17.07 -22.19
CA LYS A 73 9.16 17.40 -23.13
C LYS A 73 8.69 17.63 -24.55
N ASN A 74 7.53 17.08 -24.93
CA ASN A 74 6.99 17.21 -26.27
C ASN A 74 6.25 18.54 -26.45
N PHE A 75 6.84 19.46 -27.24
CA PHE A 75 6.25 20.77 -27.55
C PHE A 75 4.89 20.70 -28.28
N GLY A 76 4.51 19.54 -28.83
CA GLY A 76 3.21 19.31 -29.46
C GLY A 76 2.15 18.74 -28.52
N SER A 77 2.48 18.47 -27.26
CA SER A 77 1.53 17.89 -26.32
C SER A 77 0.41 18.87 -25.94
N THR A 78 -0.78 18.32 -25.81
CA THR A 78 -2.01 19.03 -25.51
C THR A 78 -2.41 18.82 -24.05
N LYS A 79 -3.34 19.64 -23.57
CA LYS A 79 -3.96 19.44 -22.25
C LYS A 79 -4.54 18.02 -22.10
N ALA A 80 -5.09 17.45 -23.16
CA ALA A 80 -5.68 16.12 -23.11
C ALA A 80 -4.63 15.05 -22.80
N ASP A 81 -3.42 15.17 -23.35
CA ASP A 81 -2.32 14.23 -23.10
C ASP A 81 -1.90 14.25 -21.62
N PHE A 82 -1.80 15.43 -21.02
CA PHE A 82 -1.55 15.56 -19.57
C PHE A 82 -2.69 14.98 -18.72
N MET A 83 -3.95 15.18 -19.12
CA MET A 83 -5.10 14.64 -18.40
C MET A 83 -5.10 13.11 -18.40
N VAL A 84 -4.76 12.48 -19.52
CA VAL A 84 -4.65 11.01 -19.61
C VAL A 84 -3.62 10.48 -18.61
N VAL A 85 -2.44 11.11 -18.52
CA VAL A 85 -1.41 10.68 -17.56
C VAL A 85 -1.84 10.94 -16.11
N ALA A 86 -2.49 12.07 -15.85
CA ALA A 86 -2.99 12.39 -14.51
C ALA A 86 -4.09 11.40 -14.05
N GLU A 87 -5.01 11.03 -14.94
CA GLU A 87 -6.05 10.03 -14.67
C GLU A 87 -5.44 8.65 -14.40
N ALA A 88 -4.39 8.27 -15.14
CA ALA A 88 -3.67 7.01 -14.91
C ALA A 88 -2.98 7.00 -13.53
N LEU A 89 -2.27 8.06 -13.15
CA LEU A 89 -1.65 8.18 -11.83
C LEU A 89 -2.69 8.17 -10.69
N GLN A 90 -3.87 8.77 -10.92
CA GLN A 90 -4.97 8.72 -9.97
C GLN A 90 -5.54 7.30 -9.85
N ALA A 91 -5.63 6.55 -10.96
CA ALA A 91 -6.06 5.16 -10.95
C ALA A 91 -5.09 4.27 -10.15
N ASP A 92 -3.78 4.42 -10.34
CA ASP A 92 -2.76 3.69 -9.58
C ASP A 92 -2.90 3.95 -8.06
N GLN A 93 -3.15 5.21 -7.68
CA GLN A 93 -3.39 5.58 -6.29
C GLN A 93 -4.63 4.88 -5.71
N MET A 94 -5.72 4.83 -6.48
CA MET A 94 -6.94 4.14 -6.07
C MET A 94 -6.71 2.64 -5.95
N GLU A 95 -5.98 2.03 -6.88
CA GLU A 95 -5.63 0.61 -6.86
C GLU A 95 -4.84 0.24 -5.60
N ALA A 96 -3.78 0.98 -5.29
CA ALA A 96 -3.02 0.76 -4.06
C ALA A 96 -3.88 0.89 -2.80
N ALA A 97 -4.77 1.89 -2.75
CA ALA A 97 -5.68 2.06 -1.62
C ALA A 97 -6.67 0.90 -1.48
N MET A 98 -7.22 0.38 -2.59
CA MET A 98 -8.08 -0.79 -2.59
C MET A 98 -7.33 -2.05 -2.12
N LEU A 99 -6.13 -2.31 -2.65
CA LEU A 99 -5.30 -3.46 -2.25
C LEU A 99 -5.01 -3.45 -0.75
N LEU A 100 -4.71 -2.27 -0.18
CA LEU A 100 -4.51 -2.09 1.25
C LEU A 100 -5.77 -2.40 2.05
N MET A 101 -6.93 -1.86 1.64
CA MET A 101 -8.20 -2.10 2.32
C MET A 101 -8.62 -3.57 2.27
N GLU A 102 -8.53 -4.20 1.10
CA GLU A 102 -8.88 -5.61 0.95
C GLU A 102 -7.95 -6.53 1.74
N THR A 103 -6.64 -6.27 1.70
CA THR A 103 -5.67 -7.05 2.49
C THR A 103 -5.92 -6.89 3.98
N ARG A 104 -6.22 -5.66 4.43
CA ARG A 104 -6.61 -5.40 5.82
C ARG A 104 -7.83 -6.25 6.22
N ASP A 105 -8.86 -6.30 5.37
CA ASP A 105 -10.06 -7.11 5.65
C ASP A 105 -9.76 -8.62 5.64
N ARG A 106 -8.91 -9.10 4.72
CA ARG A 106 -8.45 -10.50 4.69
C ARG A 106 -7.65 -10.86 5.95
N ILE A 107 -6.72 -10.01 6.38
CA ILE A 107 -5.96 -10.20 7.62
C ILE A 107 -6.89 -10.20 8.83
N LYS A 108 -7.83 -9.24 8.89
CA LYS A 108 -8.79 -9.13 9.99
C LYS A 108 -9.65 -10.38 10.11
N ALA A 109 -10.04 -11.00 9.00
CA ALA A 109 -10.79 -12.25 9.01
C ALA A 109 -10.01 -13.45 9.59
N GLN A 110 -8.68 -13.38 9.68
CA GLN A 110 -7.82 -14.42 10.28
C GLN A 110 -7.55 -14.20 11.78
N MET A 111 -8.00 -13.08 12.34
CA MET A 111 -7.66 -12.66 13.69
C MET A 111 -8.92 -12.55 14.55
N SER A 112 -8.78 -12.85 15.84
CA SER A 112 -9.80 -12.43 16.81
C SER A 112 -9.78 -10.91 16.96
N ARG A 113 -10.83 -10.36 17.58
CA ARG A 113 -10.88 -8.92 17.87
C ARG A 113 -9.72 -8.49 18.77
N GLU A 114 -9.41 -9.28 19.79
CA GLU A 114 -8.35 -9.01 20.76
C GLU A 114 -6.98 -9.08 20.09
N GLU A 115 -6.77 -10.06 19.22
CA GLU A 115 -5.54 -10.19 18.44
C GLU A 115 -5.37 -9.00 17.49
N TRP A 116 -6.45 -8.61 16.80
CA TRP A 116 -6.46 -7.45 15.91
C TRP A 116 -6.10 -6.17 16.66
N GLU A 117 -6.74 -5.92 17.80
CA GLU A 117 -6.43 -4.77 18.62
C GLU A 117 -4.97 -4.82 19.11
N ALA A 118 -4.46 -5.96 19.59
CA ALA A 118 -3.08 -6.04 20.07
C ALA A 118 -2.02 -5.81 18.98
N VAL A 119 -2.25 -6.25 17.73
CA VAL A 119 -1.30 -6.02 16.62
C VAL A 119 -1.27 -4.56 16.18
N PHE A 120 -2.42 -3.88 16.16
CA PHE A 120 -2.56 -2.54 15.58
C PHE A 120 -2.70 -1.41 16.61
N ARG A 121 -2.68 -1.69 17.93
CA ARG A 121 -2.75 -0.69 19.01
C ARG A 121 -1.41 0.01 19.28
N VAL A 122 -0.31 -0.42 18.65
CA VAL A 122 1.04 0.17 18.81
C VAL A 122 1.14 1.61 18.30
N GLU A 123 0.16 2.12 17.54
CA GLU A 123 0.17 3.50 17.04
C GLU A 123 -0.37 4.56 18.03
N GLN A 124 -0.87 4.19 19.22
CA GLN A 124 -1.47 5.15 20.16
C GLN A 124 -0.62 5.53 21.38
N GLU A 125 0.56 4.95 21.58
CA GLU A 125 1.43 5.26 22.75
C GLU A 125 2.66 6.12 22.40
N MET A 126 2.66 6.76 21.22
CA MET A 126 3.71 7.71 20.78
C MET A 126 3.19 9.15 20.63
N GLU A 127 2.35 9.60 21.56
CA GLU A 127 2.13 11.04 21.88
C GLU A 127 2.72 11.36 23.26
#